data_AF-A0A937SWM9-F1
#
_entry.id   AF-A0A937SWM9-F1
#
_cell.length_a   1.000
_cell.length_b   1.000
_cell.length_c   1.000
_cell.angle_alpha   90.00
_cell.angle_beta   90.00
_cell.angle_gamma   90.00
#
_symmetry.space_group_name_H-M   'P 1'
#
loop_
_entity.id
_entity.type
_entity.pdbx_description
1 polymer ?
#
loop_
_entity_poly.entity_id
_entity_poly.type
_entity_poly.pdbx_seq_one_letter_code
_entity_poly.pdbx_strand_id
1 'polypeptide(L)'
;MSVKELIIEGARQNNLRNISLRLPHNKFITVTGVSGSGKSSLAFDTIFAEGQWRFIESLSTYARLFLEKLDRPEVDSIRNIRPAIALEQRNTVKG
;
A
#
# COMPACT_ATOMS: atom_id res chain seq x y z
N MET A 1 5.03 9.48 -22.52
CA MET A 1 5.97 8.47 -21.98
C MET A 1 5.22 7.59 -21.01
N SER A 2 5.34 6.26 -21.06
CA SER A 2 4.65 5.40 -20.09
C SER A 2 5.24 5.62 -18.69
N VAL A 3 4.37 5.73 -17.70
CA VAL A 3 4.78 5.83 -16.30
C VAL A 3 5.28 4.44 -15.87
N LYS A 4 6.59 4.31 -15.63
CA LYS A 4 7.24 3.01 -15.46
C LYS A 4 7.43 2.60 -13.99
N GLU A 5 7.29 3.51 -13.04
CA GLU A 5 7.67 3.26 -11.64
C GLU A 5 6.65 3.82 -10.65
N LEU A 6 6.36 3.04 -9.61
CA LEU A 6 5.77 3.50 -8.35
C LEU A 6 6.87 4.17 -7.53
N ILE A 7 6.62 5.41 -7.09
CA ILE A 7 7.59 6.19 -6.32
C ILE A 7 7.00 6.46 -4.94
N ILE A 8 7.73 6.10 -3.89
CA ILE A 8 7.34 6.26 -2.49
C ILE A 8 8.40 7.12 -1.82
N GLU A 9 7.99 8.20 -1.16
CA GLU A 9 8.86 9.13 -0.45
C GLU A 9 8.42 9.26 1.00
N GLY A 10 9.36 9.03 1.91
CA GLY A 10 9.18 9.24 3.35
C GLY A 10 8.13 8.37 4.02
N ALA A 11 8.08 7.07 3.69
CA ALA A 11 7.16 6.15 4.36
C ALA A 11 7.56 5.92 5.82
N ARG A 12 6.60 6.13 6.73
CA ARG A 12 6.76 6.08 8.19
C ARG A 12 5.70 5.23 8.90
N GLN A 13 4.80 4.60 8.14
CA GLN A 13 3.78 3.73 8.70
C GLN A 13 4.36 2.67 9.65
N ASN A 14 3.78 2.55 10.84
CA ASN A 14 4.23 1.64 11.90
C ASN A 14 5.69 1.87 12.31
N ASN A 15 6.59 0.93 11.97
CA ASN A 15 8.00 1.00 12.34
C ASN A 15 8.93 1.37 11.17
N LEU A 16 8.37 1.81 10.04
CA LEU A 16 9.17 2.31 8.92
C LEU A 16 9.90 3.60 9.31
N ARG A 17 11.17 3.69 8.94
CA ARG A 17 12.05 4.80 9.34
C ARG A 17 12.28 5.79 8.21
N ASN A 18 11.21 6.45 7.77
CA ASN A 18 11.23 7.47 6.72
C ASN A 18 11.88 6.98 5.40
N ILE A 19 11.46 5.80 4.94
CA ILE A 19 12.09 5.14 3.79
C ILE A 19 11.55 5.70 2.47
N SER A 20 12.41 5.80 1.46
CA SER A 20 12.04 6.22 0.10
C SER A 20 12.55 5.19 -0.91
N LEU A 21 11.72 4.82 -1.88
CA LEU A 21 12.04 3.78 -2.85
C LEU A 21 11.29 3.98 -4.17
N ARG A 22 11.83 3.39 -5.24
CA ARG A 22 11.23 3.33 -6.56
C ARG A 22 11.06 1.87 -6.97
N LEU A 23 9.84 1.51 -7.34
CA LEU A 23 9.47 0.14 -7.71
C LEU A 23 9.00 0.11 -9.17
N PRO A 24 9.62 -0.68 -10.05
CA PRO A 24 9.19 -0.77 -11.44
C PRO A 24 7.81 -1.44 -11.55
N HIS A 25 6.90 -0.82 -12.29
CA HIS A 25 5.63 -1.45 -12.62
C HIS A 25 5.81 -2.66 -13.53
N ASN A 26 4.81 -3.55 -13.52
CA ASN A 26 4.75 -4.74 -14.37
C ASN A 26 5.96 -5.68 -14.14
N LYS A 27 6.45 -5.72 -12.90
CA LYS A 27 7.48 -6.65 -12.43
C LYS A 27 6.96 -7.44 -11.25
N PHE A 28 7.46 -8.67 -11.12
CA PHE A 28 7.29 -9.45 -9.91
C PHE A 28 8.32 -8.97 -8.88
N ILE A 29 7.85 -8.39 -7.78
CA ILE A 29 8.70 -7.80 -6.73
C ILE A 29 8.46 -8.56 -5.44
N THR A 30 9.53 -9.06 -4.84
CA THR A 30 9.48 -9.73 -3.55
C THR A 30 10.02 -8.80 -2.47
N VAL A 31 9.23 -8.58 -1.41
CA VAL A 31 9.67 -7.89 -0.20
C VAL A 31 10.06 -8.95 0.84
N THR A 32 11.32 -8.97 1.24
CA THR A 32 11.88 -9.98 2.16
C THR A 32 12.59 -9.33 3.35
N GLY A 33 12.89 -10.12 4.38
CA GLY A 33 13.50 -9.67 5.63
C GLY A 33 12.95 -10.39 6.87
N VAL A 34 13.66 -10.24 7.99
CA VAL A 34 13.31 -10.85 9.28
C VAL A 34 11.92 -10.44 9.79
N SER A 35 11.30 -11.24 10.67
CA SER A 35 10.04 -10.86 11.30
C SER A 35 10.16 -9.49 11.98
N GLY A 36 9.13 -8.65 11.86
CA GLY A 36 9.14 -7.30 12.41
C GLY A 36 9.96 -6.26 11.63
N SER A 37 10.60 -6.60 10.51
CA SER A 37 11.41 -5.64 9.72
C SER A 37 10.62 -4.56 8.96
N GLY A 38 9.29 -4.53 9.06
CA GLY A 38 8.42 -3.57 8.35
C GLY A 38 7.94 -4.01 6.97
N LYS A 39 8.08 -5.30 6.59
CA LYS A 39 7.62 -5.81 5.27
C LYS A 39 6.12 -5.59 5.04
N SER A 40 5.30 -6.04 6.00
CA SER A 40 3.84 -5.88 5.93
C SER A 40 3.46 -4.40 6.01
N SER A 41 4.19 -3.62 6.80
CA SER A 41 4.00 -2.17 6.91
C SER A 41 4.24 -1.45 5.58
N LEU A 42 5.23 -1.87 4.81
CA LEU A 42 5.45 -1.34 3.47
C LEU A 42 4.40 -1.86 2.47
N ALA A 43 4.17 -3.18 2.41
CA ALA A 43 3.35 -3.78 1.37
C ALA A 43 1.85 -3.56 1.58
N PHE A 44 1.34 -3.89 2.76
CA PHE A 44 -0.09 -3.83 3.09
C PHE A 44 -0.46 -2.46 3.66
N ASP A 45 0.20 -2.06 4.75
CA ASP A 45 -0.22 -0.87 5.51
C ASP A 45 0.13 0.44 4.79
N THR A 46 1.03 0.43 3.80
CA THR A 46 1.41 1.62 3.02
C THR A 46 0.96 1.53 1.55
N ILE A 47 1.52 0.60 0.76
CA ILE A 47 1.29 0.57 -0.69
C ILE A 47 -0.16 0.19 -1.00
N PHE A 48 -0.66 -0.90 -0.42
CA PHE A 48 -2.03 -1.34 -0.64
C PHE A 48 -3.04 -0.34 -0.06
N ALA A 49 -2.84 0.13 1.18
CA ALA A 49 -3.70 1.13 1.80
C ALA A 49 -3.86 2.39 0.95
N GLU A 50 -2.76 3.00 0.48
CA GLU A 50 -2.83 4.19 -0.39
C GLU A 50 -3.51 3.89 -1.74
N GLY A 51 -3.19 2.73 -2.35
CA GLY A 51 -3.77 2.34 -3.64
C GLY A 51 -5.28 2.13 -3.58
N GLN A 52 -5.76 1.53 -2.48
CA GLN A 52 -7.18 1.32 -2.22
C GLN A 52 -7.87 2.65 -1.85
N TRP A 53 -7.25 3.47 -0.99
CA TRP A 53 -7.79 4.76 -0.57
C TRP A 53 -8.02 5.68 -1.77
N ARG A 54 -7.02 5.82 -2.66
CA ARG A 54 -7.16 6.63 -3.89
C ARG A 54 -8.20 6.07 -4.85
N PHE A 55 -8.35 4.75 -4.91
CA PHE A 55 -9.39 4.14 -5.72
C PHE A 55 -10.78 4.50 -5.19
N ILE A 56 -11.03 4.36 -3.88
CA ILE A 56 -12.30 4.78 -3.24
C ILE A 56 -12.55 6.27 -3.46
N GLU A 57 -11.53 7.11 -3.29
CA GLU A 57 -11.63 8.56 -3.47
C GLU A 57 -11.90 8.98 -4.93
N SER A 58 -11.73 8.07 -5.89
CA SER A 58 -12.13 8.32 -7.28
C SER A 58 -13.60 7.97 -7.56
N LEU A 59 -14.27 7.27 -6.65
CA LEU A 59 -15.67 6.86 -6.81
C LEU A 59 -16.66 7.93 -6.36
N SER A 60 -17.91 7.81 -6.80
CA SER A 60 -19.00 8.69 -6.38
C SER A 60 -19.26 8.59 -4.88
N THR A 61 -19.77 9.67 -4.28
CA THR A 61 -20.11 9.72 -2.85
C THR A 61 -21.03 8.57 -2.42
N TYR A 62 -21.97 8.19 -3.28
CA TYR A 62 -22.89 7.07 -3.04
C TYR A 62 -22.17 5.72 -2.97
N ALA A 63 -21.24 5.46 -3.90
CA ALA A 63 -20.47 4.22 -3.91
C ALA A 63 -19.57 4.08 -2.66
N ARG A 64 -19.05 5.20 -2.14
CA ARG A 64 -18.21 5.20 -0.92
C ARG A 64 -18.96 4.79 0.35
N LEU A 65 -20.30 4.83 0.37
CA LEU A 65 -21.09 4.43 1.54
C LEU A 65 -20.99 2.94 1.85
N PHE A 66 -20.69 2.11 0.85
CA PHE A 66 -20.67 0.65 0.96
C PHE A 66 -19.25 0.07 1.02
N LEU A 67 -18.23 0.91 0.96
CA LEU A 67 -16.84 0.48 0.89
C LEU A 67 -16.14 0.76 2.22
N GLU A 68 -15.37 -0.23 2.67
CA GLU A 68 -14.48 -0.08 3.81
C GLU A 68 -13.41 0.98 3.47
N LYS A 69 -13.40 2.06 4.24
CA LYS A 69 -12.37 3.09 4.13
C LYS A 69 -11.14 2.61 4.88
N LEU A 70 -10.03 2.45 4.15
CA LEU A 70 -8.73 2.32 4.78
C LEU A 70 -8.23 3.70 5.19
N ASP A 71 -7.54 3.77 6.32
CA ASP A 71 -6.85 4.99 6.71
C ASP A 71 -5.70 5.27 5.75
N ARG A 72 -5.47 6.56 5.49
CA ARG A 72 -4.35 6.98 4.66
C ARG A 72 -3.04 6.71 5.43
N PRO A 73 -2.05 6.04 4.82
CA PRO A 73 -0.79 5.74 5.50
C PRO A 73 0.05 6.99 5.78
N GLU A 74 0.92 6.89 6.78
CA GLU A 74 1.93 7.91 7.08
C GLU A 74 3.07 7.86 6.04
N VAL A 75 2.99 8.74 5.04
CA VAL A 75 3.96 8.88 3.95
C VAL A 75 3.95 10.31 3.41
N ASP A 76 5.11 10.85 3.00
CA ASP A 76 5.17 12.20 2.44
C ASP A 76 4.51 12.26 1.06
N SER A 77 4.89 11.35 0.17
CA SER A 77 4.30 11.27 -1.16
C SER A 77 4.34 9.86 -1.74
N ILE A 78 3.29 9.51 -2.48
CA ILE A 78 3.28 8.33 -3.35
C ILE A 78 2.83 8.79 -4.75
N ARG A 79 3.67 8.57 -5.76
CA ARG A 79 3.37 8.87 -7.16
C ARG A 79 3.16 7.58 -7.94
N ASN A 80 2.28 7.65 -8.93
CA ASN A 80 2.00 6.55 -9.86
C ASN A 80 1.44 5.28 -9.19
N ILE A 81 0.78 5.43 -8.03
CA ILE A 81 0.04 4.34 -7.42
C ILE A 81 -1.14 3.95 -8.30
N ARG A 82 -1.38 2.65 -8.42
CA ARG A 82 -2.50 2.07 -9.17
C ARG A 82 -3.49 1.47 -8.16
N PRO A 83 -4.77 1.31 -8.54
CA PRO A 83 -5.69 0.50 -7.74
C PRO A 83 -5.06 -0.85 -7.39
N ALA A 84 -5.16 -1.24 -6.12
CA ALA A 84 -4.45 -2.39 -5.57
C ALA A 84 -5.42 -3.40 -4.97
N ILE A 85 -5.06 -4.68 -5.04
CA ILE A 85 -5.74 -5.80 -4.39
C ILE A 85 -4.70 -6.51 -3.53
N ALA A 86 -5.04 -6.74 -2.26
CA ALA A 86 -4.24 -7.54 -1.35
C ALA A 86 -4.83 -8.94 -1.22
N LEU A 87 -3.96 -9.95 -1.24
CA LEU A 87 -4.30 -11.33 -0.91
C LEU A 87 -3.55 -11.69 0.36
N GLU A 88 -4.28 -11.79 1.47
CA GLU A 88 -3.72 -12.10 2.78
C GLU A 88 -4.13 -13.50 3.22
N GLN A 89 -3.18 -14.24 3.80
CA GLN A 89 -3.51 -15.48 4.49
C GLN A 89 -4.12 -15.13 5.85
N ARG A 90 -5.43 -15.28 5.99
CA ARG A 90 -6.09 -15.27 7.30
C ARG A 90 -5.80 -16.60 7.98
N ASN A 91 -4.99 -16.59 9.04
CA ASN A 91 -4.76 -17.77 9.85
C ASN A 91 -6.05 -18.15 10.59
N THR A 92 -6.70 -19.23 10.18
CA THR A 92 -7.95 -19.75 10.74
C THR A 92 -7.75 -20.56 12.04
N VAL A 93 -6.75 -20.25 12.86
CA VAL A 93 -6.56 -20.96 14.13
C VAL A 93 -7.29 -20.19 15.24
N LYS A 94 -8.58 -20.48 15.38
CA LYS A 94 -9.27 -20.32 16.66
C LYS A 94 -8.70 -21.38 17.61
N GLY A 95 -7.88 -20.95 18.57
CA GLY A 95 -7.70 -21.67 19.83
C GLY A 95 -8.84 -21.30 20.76
#